data_AF-A0A8S1BNH9-F1
#
_entry.id   AF-A0A8S1BNH9-F1
#
_cell.length_a   1.000
_cell.length_b   1.000
_cell.length_c   1.000
_cell.angle_alpha   90.00
_cell.angle_beta   90.00
_cell.angle_gamma   90.00
#
_symmetry.space_group_name_H-M   'P 1'
#
loop_
_entity.id
_entity.type
_entity.pdbx_description
1 polymer ?
#
loop_
_entity_poly.entity_id
_entity_poly.type
_entity_poly.pdbx_seq_one_letter_code
_entity_poly.pdbx_strand_id
1 'polypeptide(L)'
;MKSIARSYVYWPNLDVEIEILAKECSACCQRRDASPRSLFGEFQRKHYLVTVDAHSKWIEVQKMSGTNAKATISNLRELFARFGLALTSSE
;
A
#
# COMPACT_ATOMS: atom_id res chain seq x y z
N MET A 1 3.44 -15.08 -5.21
CA MET A 1 3.19 -16.44 -5.73
C MET A 1 3.91 -16.71 -7.05
N LYS A 2 4.03 -15.76 -7.98
CA LYS A 2 4.74 -15.99 -9.25
C LYS A 2 6.24 -16.31 -9.09
N SER A 3 6.93 -15.64 -8.18
CA SER A 3 8.38 -15.85 -7.95
C SER A 3 8.70 -17.27 -7.49
N ILE A 4 7.90 -17.82 -6.56
CA ILE A 4 8.12 -19.17 -6.04
C ILE A 4 7.76 -20.24 -7.08
N ALA A 5 6.71 -20.05 -7.89
CA ALA A 5 6.35 -21.03 -8.91
C ALA A 5 7.47 -21.21 -9.96
N ARG A 6 8.11 -20.11 -10.38
CA ARG A 6 9.21 -20.13 -11.35
C ARG A 6 10.49 -20.82 -10.83
N SER A 7 10.64 -21.03 -9.52
CA SER A 7 11.80 -21.76 -8.98
C SER A 7 11.63 -23.28 -9.06
N TYR A 8 10.40 -23.78 -9.26
CA TYR A 8 10.12 -25.22 -9.29
C TYR A 8 9.75 -25.73 -10.67
N VAL A 9 9.07 -24.91 -11.48
CA VAL A 9 8.49 -25.36 -12.75
C VAL A 9 8.51 -24.27 -13.82
N TYR A 10 8.50 -24.69 -15.09
CA TYR A 10 8.41 -23.79 -16.24
C TYR A 10 7.57 -24.39 -17.37
N TRP A 11 6.65 -23.58 -17.91
CA TRP A 11 5.97 -23.80 -19.19
C TRP A 11 5.45 -22.47 -19.76
N PRO A 12 5.12 -22.41 -21.08
CA PRO A 12 4.52 -21.22 -21.68
C PRO A 12 3.21 -20.84 -20.97
N ASN A 13 3.03 -19.55 -20.65
CA ASN A 13 1.85 -19.00 -19.96
C ASN A 13 1.68 -19.34 -18.47
N LEU A 14 2.68 -19.93 -17.79
CA LEU A 14 2.65 -20.20 -16.34
C LEU A 14 2.14 -19.01 -15.50
N ASP A 15 2.62 -17.80 -15.82
CA ASP A 15 2.21 -16.60 -15.09
C ASP A 15 0.74 -16.22 -15.27
N VAL A 16 0.21 -16.44 -16.47
CA VAL A 16 -1.17 -16.15 -16.83
C VAL A 16 -2.10 -17.11 -16.09
N GLU A 17 -1.76 -18.38 -16.05
CA GLU A 17 -2.53 -19.41 -15.34
C GLU A 17 -2.52 -19.17 -13.83
N ILE A 18 -1.38 -18.81 -13.25
CA ILE A 18 -1.29 -18.43 -11.82
C ILE A 18 -2.21 -17.24 -11.52
N GLU A 19 -2.26 -16.25 -12.40
CA GLU A 19 -3.16 -15.11 -12.21
C GLU A 19 -4.63 -15.49 -12.28
N ILE A 20 -5.02 -16.31 -13.25
CA ILE A 20 -6.40 -16.80 -13.40
C ILE A 20 -6.81 -17.57 -12.14
N LEU A 21 -5.98 -18.51 -11.72
CA LEU A 21 -6.21 -19.31 -10.51
C LEU A 21 -6.37 -18.43 -9.26
N ALA A 22 -5.52 -17.41 -9.11
CA ALA A 22 -5.60 -16.47 -8.01
C ALA A 22 -6.83 -15.54 -8.08
N LYS A 23 -7.37 -15.29 -9.28
CA LYS A 23 -8.59 -14.50 -9.51
C LYS A 23 -9.86 -15.29 -9.22
N GLU A 24 -9.88 -16.58 -9.55
CA GLU A 24 -11.03 -17.46 -9.34
C GLU A 24 -11.16 -17.93 -7.88
N CYS A 25 -10.07 -17.89 -7.11
CA CYS A 25 -10.10 -18.32 -5.71
C CYS A 25 -10.85 -17.32 -4.80
N SER A 26 -12.05 -17.71 -4.36
CA SER A 26 -12.92 -16.92 -3.48
C SER A 26 -12.26 -16.53 -2.14
N ALA A 27 -11.53 -17.44 -1.51
CA ALA A 27 -10.80 -17.17 -0.27
C ALA A 27 -9.67 -16.15 -0.45
N CYS A 28 -8.92 -16.24 -1.56
CA CYS A 28 -7.89 -15.27 -1.91
C CYS A 28 -8.49 -13.90 -2.27
N CYS A 29 -9.67 -13.87 -2.89
CA CYS A 29 -10.39 -12.64 -3.21
C CYS A 29 -10.91 -11.93 -1.96
N GLN A 30 -11.45 -12.67 -0.98
CA GLN A 30 -11.97 -12.12 0.27
C GLN A 30 -10.88 -11.52 1.16
N ARG A 31 -9.67 -12.08 1.13
CA ARG A 31 -8.49 -11.57 1.85
C ARG A 31 -7.64 -10.62 1.01
N ARG A 32 -8.06 -10.31 -0.22
CA ARG A 32 -7.29 -9.42 -1.08
C ARG A 32 -7.42 -8.02 -0.48
N ASP A 33 -6.40 -7.61 0.25
CA ASP A 33 -6.33 -6.24 0.76
C ASP A 33 -6.54 -5.27 -0.41
N ALA A 34 -7.52 -4.38 -0.26
CA ALA A 34 -7.65 -3.22 -1.12
C ALA A 34 -6.28 -2.53 -1.11
N SER A 35 -5.73 -2.27 -2.30
CA SER A 35 -4.33 -1.91 -2.46
C SER A 35 -3.88 -0.89 -1.40
N PRO A 36 -2.70 -1.04 -0.78
CA PRO A 36 -2.16 -0.04 0.15
C PRO A 36 -1.78 1.27 -0.55
N ARG A 37 -2.14 1.44 -1.84
CA ARG A 37 -1.88 2.67 -2.60
C ARG A 37 -2.86 3.79 -2.28
N SER A 38 -3.96 3.51 -1.56
CA SER A 38 -4.73 4.59 -0.94
C SER A 38 -4.03 4.98 0.36
N LEU A 39 -3.31 6.11 0.34
CA LEU A 39 -2.82 6.80 1.54
C LEU A 39 -3.96 7.23 2.49
N PHE A 40 -5.21 7.10 2.03
CA PHE A 40 -6.40 7.51 2.74
C PHE A 40 -7.20 6.29 3.20
N GLY A 41 -7.37 6.17 4.51
CA GLY A 41 -8.26 5.20 5.14
C GLY A 41 -9.46 5.91 5.77
N GLU A 42 -10.67 5.39 5.53
CA GLU A 42 -11.87 5.82 6.26
C GLU A 42 -12.20 4.80 7.35
N PHE A 43 -12.26 5.26 8.60
CA PHE A 43 -12.65 4.42 9.73
C PHE A 43 -13.58 5.20 10.66
N GLN A 44 -14.75 4.64 10.96
CA GLN A 44 -15.79 5.29 11.78
C GLN A 44 -16.15 6.72 11.30
N ARG A 45 -16.33 6.92 9.98
CA ARG A 45 -16.62 8.24 9.36
C ARG A 45 -15.57 9.33 9.64
N LYS A 46 -14.34 8.92 9.95
CA LYS A 46 -13.18 9.81 10.09
C LYS A 46 -12.17 9.40 9.02
N HIS A 47 -11.52 10.40 8.43
CA HIS A 47 -10.46 10.17 7.46
C HIS A 47 -9.12 10.11 8.17
N TYR A 48 -8.26 9.19 7.73
CA TYR A 48 -6.91 9.02 8.24
C TYR A 48 -5.93 9.04 7.08
N LEU A 49 -4.82 9.75 7.27
CA LEU A 49 -3.65 9.69 6.42
C LEU A 49 -2.73 8.60 6.97
N VAL A 50 -2.50 7.57 6.17
CA VAL A 50 -1.58 6.47 6.49
C VAL A 50 -0.31 6.67 5.67
N THR A 51 0.82 6.82 6.34
CA THR A 51 2.14 6.93 5.71
C THR A 51 2.99 5.76 6.14
N VAL A 52 3.67 5.12 5.19
CA VAL A 52 4.56 3.99 5.46
C VAL A 52 5.98 4.39 5.09
N ASP A 53 6.90 4.30 6.05
CA ASP A 53 8.31 4.48 5.77
C ASP A 53 8.83 3.32 4.92
N ALA A 54 9.52 3.66 3.83
CA ALA A 54 9.94 2.67 2.83
C ALA A 54 10.99 1.69 3.36
N HIS A 55 11.88 2.16 4.26
CA HIS A 55 13.01 1.39 4.77
C HIS A 55 12.61 0.50 5.95
N SER A 56 12.09 1.10 7.01
CA SER A 56 11.72 0.42 8.26
C SER A 56 10.37 -0.28 8.21
N LYS A 57 9.53 0.03 7.21
CA LYS A 57 8.10 -0.36 7.16
C LYS A 57 7.28 0.18 8.33
N TRP A 58 7.77 1.21 9.02
CA TRP A 58 7.02 1.87 10.08
C TRP A 58 5.76 2.55 9.53
N ILE A 59 4.63 2.36 10.21
CA ILE A 59 3.32 2.88 9.79
C ILE A 59 2.95 4.05 10.71
N GLU A 60 2.78 5.24 10.14
CA GLU A 60 2.28 6.42 10.84
C GLU A 60 0.85 6.73 10.38
N VAL A 61 -0.06 6.93 11.33
CA VAL A 61 -1.48 7.19 11.06
C VAL A 61 -1.91 8.50 11.71
N GLN A 62 -2.37 9.46 10.90
CA GLN A 62 -2.84 10.75 11.37
C GLN A 62 -4.31 10.96 11.04
N LYS A 63 -5.12 11.32 12.03
CA LYS A 63 -6.53 11.66 11.82
C LYS A 63 -6.64 13.01 11.11
N MET A 64 -7.39 13.06 10.03
CA MET A 64 -7.65 14.26 9.25
C MET A 64 -9.04 14.83 9.54
N SER A 65 -9.16 16.15 9.47
CA SER A 65 -10.45 16.85 9.49
C SER A 65 -11.19 16.78 8.15
N GLY A 66 -10.49 16.50 7.05
CA GLY A 66 -11.05 16.32 5.70
C GLY A 66 -10.00 15.85 4.69
N THR A 67 -10.42 15.52 3.46
CA THR A 67 -9.57 14.96 2.38
C THR A 67 -8.92 16.03 1.49
N ASN A 68 -8.91 17.29 1.96
CA ASN A 68 -8.45 18.42 1.16
C ASN A 68 -6.91 18.47 1.10
N ALA A 69 -6.36 18.91 -0.03
CA ALA A 69 -4.91 19.04 -0.22
C ALA A 69 -4.22 19.89 0.88
N LYS A 70 -4.87 20.98 1.33
CA LYS A 70 -4.34 21.82 2.42
C LYS A 70 -4.17 21.06 3.74
N ALA A 71 -5.13 20.21 4.09
CA ALA A 71 -5.07 19.38 5.30
C ALA A 71 -3.96 18.33 5.18
N THR A 72 -3.84 17.69 4.01
CA THR A 72 -2.77 16.73 3.73
C THR A 72 -1.38 17.37 3.84
N ILE A 73 -1.18 18.54 3.22
CA ILE A 73 0.10 19.26 3.26
C ILE A 73 0.46 19.65 4.70
N SER A 74 -0.51 20.09 5.52
CA SER A 74 -0.26 20.42 6.92
C SER A 74 0.26 19.22 7.71
N ASN A 75 -0.37 18.06 7.53
CA ASN A 75 0.04 16.81 8.19
C ASN A 75 1.41 16.32 7.71
N LEU A 76 1.68 16.38 6.41
CA LEU A 76 2.98 16.03 5.85
C LEU A 76 4.10 16.95 6.37
N ARG A 77 3.83 18.25 6.56
CA ARG A 77 4.81 19.18 7.15
C ARG A 77 5.16 18.79 8.59
N GLU A 78 4.19 18.35 9.37
CA GLU A 78 4.43 17.84 10.73
C GLU A 78 5.27 16.55 10.70
N LEU A 79 4.94 15.65 9.78
CA LEU A 79 5.68 14.41 9.58
C LEU A 79 7.14 14.69 9.19
N PHE A 80 7.37 15.62 8.26
CA PHE A 80 8.72 16.04 7.88
C PHE A 80 9.46 16.78 8.99
N ALA A 81 8.77 17.49 9.88
CA ALA A 81 9.40 18.12 11.04
C ALA A 81 9.88 17.08 12.07
N ARG A 82 9.21 15.93 12.18
CA ARG A 82 9.58 14.84 13.10
C ARG A 82 10.66 13.92 12.53
N PHE A 83 10.52 13.52 11.27
CA PHE A 83 11.35 12.49 10.65
C PHE A 83 12.38 13.03 9.66
N GLY A 84 12.34 14.33 9.35
CA GLY A 84 13.14 14.94 8.30
C GLY A 84 12.50 14.78 6.92
N LEU A 85 13.20 15.28 5.90
CA LEU A 85 12.75 15.19 4.52
C LEU A 85 12.97 13.77 4.00
N ALA A 86 11.93 13.17 3.43
CA ALA A 86 12.04 11.90 2.76
C ALA A 86 12.95 12.06 1.54
N LEU A 87 14.05 11.30 1.52
CA LEU A 87 14.87 11.17 0.33
C LEU A 87 14.17 10.18 -0.60
N THR A 88 13.72 10.66 -1.75
CA THR A 88 13.37 9.74 -2.83
C THR A 88 14.65 9.10 -3.31
N SER A 89 14.71 7.76 -3.33
CA SER A 89 15.72 7.07 -4.13
C SER A 89 15.46 7.46 -5.58
N SER A 90 16.17 8.50 -6.04
CA SER A 90 16.27 8.82 -7.45
C SER A 90 17.03 7.68 -8.10
N GLU A 91 16.29 6.76 -8.69
CA GLU A 91 16.81 5.97 -9.81
C GLU A 91 16.75 6.81 -11.09
#